data_AF-A0A7L3X4V3-F1
#
_entry.id   AF-A0A7L3X4V3-F1
#
_cell.length_a   1.000
_cell.length_b   1.000
_cell.length_c   1.000
_cell.angle_alpha   90.00
_cell.angle_beta   90.00
_cell.angle_gamma   90.00
#
_symmetry.space_group_name_H-M   'P 1'
#
loop_
_entity.id
_entity.type
_entity.pdbx_description
1 polymer ?
#
loop_
_entity_poly.entity_id
_entity_poly.type
_entity_poly.pdbx_seq_one_letter_code
_entity_poly.pdbx_strand_id
1 'polypeptide(L)'
;FNTSVEPGTPESAFQRFPTHVPAYMTLNTTILNYPCPKTPGGITVLRVGSETSCAGDETRPTCNGPLPGPGPYRVKFLALADSKPLVETAWSDPITLRSAQPFSSIAAMGSRHSAGMIALTSILSILLAILLAGLVAMLVWGSDACSGSSTFNKPEAVTVRRYNTHHAYDQPAARL
;
A
#
# COMPACT_ATOMS: atom_id res chain seq x y z
N PHE A 1 -11.76 21.85 -36.68
CA PHE A 1 -12.51 20.77 -36.01
C PHE A 1 -13.84 20.66 -36.71
N ASN A 2 -14.14 19.49 -37.29
CA ASN A 2 -15.42 19.25 -37.95
C ASN A 2 -16.44 18.84 -36.89
N THR A 3 -17.42 19.70 -36.63
CA THR A 3 -18.38 19.47 -35.55
C THR A 3 -19.45 18.48 -35.97
N SER A 4 -19.71 18.31 -37.26
CA SER A 4 -20.67 17.35 -37.84
C SER A 4 -20.29 15.89 -37.63
N VAL A 5 -19.08 15.61 -37.16
CA VAL A 5 -18.58 14.27 -36.91
C VAL A 5 -19.23 13.70 -35.65
N GLU A 6 -19.69 12.46 -35.74
CA GLU A 6 -20.28 11.76 -34.60
C GLU A 6 -19.22 11.50 -33.49
N PRO A 7 -19.58 11.67 -32.20
CA PRO A 7 -18.70 11.30 -31.11
C PRO A 7 -18.27 9.83 -31.19
N GLY A 8 -17.01 9.58 -30.86
CA GLY A 8 -16.48 8.21 -30.82
C GLY A 8 -16.04 7.66 -32.17
N THR A 9 -15.98 8.52 -33.19
CA THR A 9 -15.28 8.22 -34.43
C THR A 9 -13.76 8.43 -34.27
N PRO A 10 -12.95 7.82 -35.14
CA PRO A 10 -11.51 8.04 -35.11
C PRO A 10 -11.09 9.51 -35.36
N GLU A 11 -11.92 10.31 -36.03
CA GLU A 11 -11.67 11.75 -36.26
C GLU A 11 -11.84 12.62 -35.00
N SER A 12 -12.46 12.07 -33.96
CA SER A 12 -12.75 12.75 -32.70
C SER A 12 -12.19 12.01 -31.47
N ALA A 13 -11.34 11.01 -31.68
CA ALA A 13 -10.83 10.14 -30.62
C ALA A 13 -9.70 10.78 -29.80
N PHE A 14 -9.74 10.62 -28.48
CA PHE A 14 -8.70 11.12 -27.55
C PHE A 14 -7.30 10.59 -27.89
N GLN A 15 -7.18 9.29 -28.20
CA GLN A 15 -5.90 8.61 -28.42
C GLN A 15 -5.13 9.17 -29.63
N ARG A 16 -5.83 9.86 -30.53
CA ARG A 16 -5.26 10.51 -31.71
C ARG A 16 -4.94 11.98 -31.49
N PHE A 17 -5.38 12.56 -30.37
CA PHE A 17 -5.09 13.93 -30.01
C PHE A 17 -3.74 14.01 -29.27
N PRO A 18 -2.91 15.02 -29.51
CA PRO A 18 -3.02 16.09 -30.50
C PRO A 18 -2.31 15.75 -31.83
N THR A 19 -1.74 14.54 -31.93
CA THR A 19 -0.77 14.19 -32.98
C THR A 19 -1.39 14.04 -34.36
N HIS A 20 -2.57 13.43 -34.45
CA HIS A 20 -3.26 13.15 -35.70
C HIS A 20 -4.55 13.95 -35.86
N VAL A 21 -5.22 14.28 -34.76
CA VAL A 21 -6.42 15.12 -34.76
C VAL A 21 -6.22 16.38 -33.92
N PRO A 22 -6.69 17.56 -34.38
CA PRO A 22 -6.47 18.83 -33.69
C PRO A 22 -7.41 19.05 -32.49
N ALA A 23 -8.45 18.23 -32.34
CA ALA A 23 -9.39 18.25 -31.23
C ALA A 23 -10.09 16.89 -31.12
N TYR A 24 -10.62 16.59 -29.95
CA TYR A 24 -11.29 15.32 -29.63
C TYR A 24 -12.58 15.58 -28.84
N MET A 25 -13.49 14.61 -28.87
CA MET A 25 -14.71 14.62 -28.04
C MET A 25 -14.48 13.73 -26.83
N THR A 26 -14.71 14.25 -25.64
CA THR A 26 -14.14 13.66 -24.42
C THR A 26 -15.14 13.20 -23.39
N LEU A 27 -16.15 14.00 -23.09
CA LEU A 27 -17.06 13.72 -21.99
C LEU A 27 -18.48 13.94 -22.48
N ASN A 28 -19.26 12.86 -22.47
CA ASN A 28 -20.70 12.94 -22.72
C ASN A 28 -21.40 13.18 -21.37
N THR A 29 -22.25 14.20 -21.32
CA THR A 29 -23.03 14.52 -20.12
C THR A 29 -24.42 14.99 -20.51
N THR A 30 -25.36 14.87 -19.59
CA THR A 30 -26.73 15.31 -19.79
C THR A 30 -26.96 16.63 -19.07
N ILE A 31 -27.95 17.39 -19.54
CA ILE A 31 -28.36 18.66 -18.91
C ILE A 31 -28.80 18.49 -17.45
N LEU A 32 -29.20 17.28 -17.06
CA LEU A 32 -29.58 16.93 -15.69
C LEU A 32 -28.41 17.07 -14.71
N ASN A 33 -27.17 16.88 -15.16
CA ASN A 33 -25.97 17.05 -14.33
C ASN A 33 -25.57 18.53 -14.16
N TYR A 34 -26.07 19.41 -15.04
CA TYR A 34 -25.74 20.84 -15.06
C TYR A 34 -27.00 21.70 -15.23
N PRO A 35 -27.94 21.66 -14.25
CA PRO A 35 -29.20 22.38 -14.35
C PRO A 35 -28.99 23.90 -14.34
N CYS A 36 -29.85 24.59 -15.09
CA CYS A 36 -29.96 26.05 -15.11
C CYS A 36 -31.35 26.47 -14.59
N PRO A 37 -31.45 27.35 -13.56
CA PRO A 37 -30.35 28.06 -12.89
C PRO A 37 -29.53 27.14 -11.98
N LYS A 38 -28.27 27.54 -11.75
CA LYS A 38 -27.34 26.82 -10.86
C LYS A 38 -27.95 26.67 -9.46
N THR A 39 -27.94 25.45 -8.93
CA THR A 39 -28.26 25.19 -7.52
C THR A 39 -27.17 25.79 -6.62
N PRO A 40 -27.50 26.54 -5.56
CA PRO A 40 -26.52 27.01 -4.58
C PRO A 40 -25.71 25.84 -4.01
N GLY A 41 -24.38 25.94 -4.02
CA GLY A 41 -23.48 24.85 -3.59
C GLY A 41 -23.32 23.69 -4.60
N GLY A 42 -24.02 23.71 -5.73
CA GLY A 42 -23.90 22.70 -6.78
C GLY A 42 -22.57 22.78 -7.56
N ILE A 43 -22.09 21.63 -8.02
CA ILE A 43 -20.92 21.52 -8.89
C ILE A 43 -21.27 22.10 -10.26
N THR A 44 -20.54 23.12 -10.69
CA THR A 44 -20.67 23.73 -12.03
C THR A 44 -19.41 23.63 -12.85
N VAL A 45 -18.53 22.70 -12.47
CA VAL A 45 -17.24 22.52 -13.13
C VAL A 45 -17.26 21.20 -13.86
N LEU A 46 -17.03 21.26 -15.16
CA LEU A 46 -16.74 20.07 -15.96
C LEU A 46 -15.24 19.81 -15.93
N ARG A 47 -14.83 18.70 -15.31
CA ARG A 47 -13.41 18.33 -15.23
C ARG A 47 -13.02 17.52 -16.45
N VAL A 48 -12.14 18.08 -17.28
CA VAL A 48 -11.51 17.38 -18.40
C VAL A 48 -10.22 16.71 -17.93
N GLY A 49 -9.93 15.52 -18.45
CA GLY A 49 -8.70 14.77 -18.20
C GLY A 49 -8.65 13.97 -16.92
N SER A 50 -9.80 13.51 -16.39
CA SER A 50 -9.87 12.75 -15.13
C SER A 50 -9.77 11.22 -15.29
N GLU A 51 -9.88 10.70 -16.51
CA GLU A 51 -9.92 9.25 -16.77
C GLU A 51 -8.58 8.74 -17.28
N THR A 52 -7.68 8.39 -16.35
CA THR A 52 -6.36 7.84 -16.71
C THR A 52 -6.44 6.41 -17.25
N SER A 53 -7.47 5.65 -16.88
CA SER A 53 -7.59 4.23 -17.24
C SER A 53 -7.90 3.99 -18.72
N CYS A 54 -8.56 4.92 -19.40
CA CYS A 54 -8.89 4.80 -20.83
C CYS A 54 -7.86 5.47 -21.76
N ALA A 55 -6.79 6.06 -21.20
CA ALA A 55 -5.87 6.88 -21.98
C ALA A 55 -5.20 6.13 -23.15
N GLY A 56 -4.97 4.82 -22.99
CA GLY A 56 -4.45 3.93 -24.03
C GLY A 56 -5.50 2.99 -24.65
N ASP A 57 -6.77 3.11 -24.27
CA ASP A 57 -7.83 2.20 -24.73
C ASP A 57 -8.53 2.75 -25.97
N GLU A 58 -8.10 2.31 -27.16
CA GLU A 58 -8.67 2.73 -28.44
C GLU A 58 -10.14 2.29 -28.64
N THR A 59 -10.64 1.34 -27.84
CA THR A 59 -12.05 0.94 -27.88
C THR A 59 -12.96 1.99 -27.24
N ARG A 60 -12.38 2.96 -26.52
CA ARG A 60 -13.06 4.08 -25.87
C ARG A 60 -12.60 5.42 -26.46
N PRO A 61 -13.02 5.76 -27.69
CA PRO A 61 -12.58 6.96 -28.39
C PRO A 61 -13.03 8.27 -27.70
N THR A 62 -14.16 8.26 -27.01
CA THR A 62 -14.66 9.38 -26.18
C THR A 62 -14.06 9.36 -24.76
N CYS A 63 -12.79 9.02 -24.62
CA CYS A 63 -12.13 8.98 -23.32
C CYS A 63 -11.94 10.40 -22.73
N ASN A 64 -12.17 10.55 -21.42
CA ASN A 64 -11.78 11.75 -20.67
C ASN A 64 -10.33 11.71 -20.18
N GLY A 65 -9.43 11.37 -21.10
CA GLY A 65 -8.02 11.11 -20.82
C GLY A 65 -7.20 12.35 -20.48
N PRO A 66 -6.11 12.19 -19.70
CA PRO A 66 -5.27 13.30 -19.26
C PRO A 66 -4.65 14.04 -20.44
N LEU A 67 -4.76 15.37 -20.43
CA LEU A 67 -4.15 16.20 -21.46
C LEU A 67 -2.61 16.07 -21.42
N PRO A 68 -1.93 16.00 -22.58
CA PRO A 68 -0.53 15.59 -22.67
C PRO A 68 0.50 16.64 -22.22
N GLY A 69 0.07 17.84 -21.84
CA GLY A 69 0.98 18.91 -21.44
C GLY A 69 0.24 20.12 -20.86
N PRO A 70 0.93 21.25 -20.63
CA PRO A 70 0.32 22.44 -20.04
C PRO A 70 -0.58 23.24 -21.01
N GLY A 71 -0.61 22.91 -22.30
CA GLY A 71 -1.38 23.63 -23.31
C GLY A 71 -0.57 24.64 -24.11
N PRO A 72 -1.21 25.66 -24.73
CA PRO A 72 -2.59 26.09 -24.49
C PRO A 72 -3.67 25.17 -25.10
N TYR A 73 -4.82 25.10 -24.43
CA TYR A 73 -6.02 24.38 -24.89
C TYR A 73 -7.21 25.33 -25.04
N ARG A 74 -8.20 24.92 -25.83
CA ARG A 74 -9.50 25.59 -25.93
C ARG A 74 -10.61 24.56 -25.80
N VAL A 75 -11.75 24.99 -25.25
CA VAL A 75 -12.92 24.13 -25.08
C VAL A 75 -14.14 24.78 -25.71
N LYS A 76 -15.08 23.97 -26.18
CA LYS A 76 -16.43 24.39 -26.58
C LYS A 76 -17.39 23.28 -26.22
N PHE A 77 -18.67 23.63 -26.10
CA PHE A 77 -19.72 22.66 -25.82
C PHE A 77 -20.53 22.42 -27.09
N LEU A 78 -20.91 21.16 -27.28
CA LEU A 78 -21.82 20.70 -28.32
C LEU A 78 -23.04 20.10 -27.64
N ALA A 79 -24.23 20.57 -27.98
CA ALA A 79 -25.46 19.87 -27.67
C ALA A 79 -25.76 18.89 -28.79
N LEU A 80 -25.97 17.62 -28.45
CA LEU A 80 -26.23 16.55 -29.39
C LEU A 80 -27.68 16.07 -29.25
N ALA A 81 -28.34 15.80 -30.37
CA ALA A 81 -29.59 15.04 -30.46
C ALA A 81 -29.31 13.78 -31.28
N ASP A 82 -29.51 12.59 -30.71
CA ASP A 82 -29.20 11.30 -31.35
C ASP A 82 -27.78 11.25 -31.93
N SER A 83 -26.79 11.65 -31.12
CA SER A 83 -25.36 11.77 -31.48
C SER A 83 -25.02 12.79 -32.56
N LYS A 84 -26.00 13.57 -33.05
CA LYS A 84 -25.78 14.63 -34.04
C LYS A 84 -25.75 16.01 -33.37
N PRO A 85 -24.81 16.89 -33.74
CA PRO A 85 -24.77 18.26 -33.23
C PRO A 85 -26.04 19.03 -33.62
N LEU A 86 -26.69 19.58 -32.60
CA LEU A 86 -27.84 20.46 -32.74
C LEU A 86 -27.41 21.92 -32.58
N VAL A 87 -26.64 22.22 -31.54
CA VAL A 87 -26.14 23.57 -31.23
C VAL A 87 -24.72 23.50 -30.69
N GLU A 88 -23.98 24.59 -30.84
CA GLU A 88 -22.62 24.71 -30.33
C GLU A 88 -22.35 26.07 -29.72
N THR A 89 -21.40 26.11 -28.79
CA THR A 89 -20.84 27.38 -28.30
C THR A 89 -19.66 27.80 -29.16
N ALA A 90 -19.30 29.08 -29.06
CA ALA A 90 -17.97 29.54 -29.46
C ALA A 90 -16.88 28.79 -28.66
N TRP A 91 -15.67 28.77 -29.20
CA TRP A 91 -14.49 28.32 -28.46
C TRP A 91 -14.19 29.29 -27.31
N SER A 92 -13.76 28.74 -26.19
CA SER A 92 -13.22 29.50 -25.08
C SER A 92 -11.95 30.25 -25.50
N ASP A 93 -11.59 31.22 -24.68
CA ASP A 93 -10.22 31.74 -24.68
C ASP A 93 -9.21 30.60 -24.41
N PRO A 94 -7.94 30.77 -24.81
CA PRO A 94 -6.88 29.81 -24.49
C PRO A 94 -6.72 29.62 -22.98
N ILE A 95 -6.64 28.35 -22.55
CA ILE A 95 -6.46 27.95 -21.14
C ILE A 95 -5.16 27.16 -21.03
N THR A 96 -4.40 27.40 -19.96
CA THR A 96 -3.21 26.61 -19.63
C THR A 96 -3.46 25.78 -18.38
N LEU A 97 -2.92 24.56 -18.36
CA LEU A 97 -2.96 23.70 -17.18
C LEU A 97 -1.83 24.06 -16.23
N ARG A 98 -2.08 23.86 -14.94
CA ARG A 98 -1.02 23.96 -13.94
C ARG A 98 -0.05 22.79 -14.12
N SER A 99 1.22 23.10 -14.37
CA SER A 99 2.27 22.10 -14.35
C SER A 99 2.59 21.69 -12.91
N ALA A 100 2.59 20.39 -12.65
CA ALA A 100 3.21 19.87 -11.44
C ALA A 100 4.73 20.06 -11.52
N GLN A 101 5.36 20.37 -10.39
CA GLN A 101 6.82 20.32 -10.32
C GLN A 101 7.27 18.86 -10.51
N PRO A 102 8.24 18.58 -11.39
CA PRO A 102 8.75 17.23 -11.53
C PRO A 102 9.31 16.76 -10.19
N PHE A 103 9.08 15.49 -9.85
CA PHE A 103 9.52 14.91 -8.58
C PHE A 103 11.03 15.14 -8.32
N SER A 104 11.85 15.10 -9.38
CA SER A 104 13.29 15.38 -9.33
C SER A 104 13.63 16.83 -8.93
N SER A 105 12.72 17.78 -9.14
CA SER A 105 12.87 19.19 -8.72
C SER A 105 12.29 19.49 -7.35
N ILE A 106 11.51 18.55 -6.79
CA ILE A 106 11.10 18.63 -5.39
C ILE A 106 12.37 18.34 -4.61
N ALA A 107 13.03 19.40 -4.14
CA ALA A 107 14.02 19.25 -3.10
C ALA A 107 13.38 18.40 -2.00
N ALA A 108 13.98 17.25 -1.68
CA ALA A 108 13.59 16.45 -0.53
C ALA A 108 13.91 17.25 0.75
N MET A 109 13.19 18.35 0.95
CA MET A 109 13.22 19.18 2.13
C MET A 109 12.51 18.38 3.21
N GLY A 110 13.22 17.38 3.73
CA GLY A 110 12.60 16.34 4.55
C GLY A 110 13.46 15.12 4.86
N SER A 111 14.72 15.01 4.42
CA SER A 111 15.63 13.96 4.94
C SER A 111 15.98 14.13 6.43
N ARG A 112 15.31 15.04 7.14
CA ARG A 112 15.21 15.09 8.61
C ARG A 112 14.47 13.88 9.22
N HIS A 113 13.99 12.94 8.41
CA HIS A 113 13.49 11.64 8.87
C HIS A 113 14.59 10.70 9.42
N SER A 114 15.87 11.06 9.35
CA SER A 114 16.95 10.13 9.69
C SER A 114 17.38 10.17 11.16
N ALA A 115 17.60 11.34 11.77
CA ALA A 115 18.21 11.40 13.11
C ALA A 115 17.31 10.87 14.25
N GLY A 116 16.04 11.29 14.29
CA GLY A 116 15.12 10.89 15.37
C GLY A 116 14.75 9.41 15.30
N MET A 117 14.52 8.90 14.09
CA MET A 117 14.22 7.48 13.87
C MET A 117 15.43 6.61 14.22
N ILE A 118 16.64 7.00 13.81
CA ILE A 118 17.88 6.29 14.18
C ILE A 118 18.11 6.32 15.69
N ALA A 119 17.90 7.46 16.35
CA ALA A 119 18.05 7.56 17.81
C ALA A 119 17.05 6.64 18.54
N LEU A 120 15.78 6.65 18.13
CA LEU A 120 14.75 5.80 18.73
C LEU A 120 15.02 4.31 18.51
N THR A 121 15.40 3.89 17.30
CA THR A 121 15.72 2.48 17.03
C THR A 121 16.97 2.04 17.77
N SER A 122 17.99 2.91 17.89
CA SER A 122 19.19 2.65 18.68
C SER A 122 18.86 2.48 20.18
N ILE A 123 18.11 3.41 20.77
CA ILE A 123 17.71 3.34 22.19
C ILE A 123 16.88 2.08 22.44
N LEU A 124 15.86 1.81 21.61
CA LEU A 124 15.00 0.65 21.78
C LEU A 124 15.77 -0.66 21.64
N SER A 125 16.73 -0.73 20.72
CA SER A 125 17.61 -1.89 20.54
C SER A 125 18.50 -2.14 21.77
N ILE A 126 19.10 -1.08 22.33
CA ILE A 126 19.93 -1.18 23.55
C ILE A 126 19.08 -1.62 24.75
N LEU A 127 17.92 -1.02 24.95
CA LEU A 127 17.02 -1.37 26.06
C LEU A 127 16.54 -2.82 25.95
N LEU A 128 16.20 -3.28 24.74
CA LEU A 128 15.81 -4.68 24.50
C LEU A 128 16.97 -5.65 24.81
N ALA A 129 18.20 -5.32 24.40
CA ALA A 129 19.38 -6.14 24.69
C ALA A 129 19.64 -6.25 26.20
N ILE A 130 19.54 -5.14 26.93
CA ILE A 130 19.67 -5.12 28.41
C ILE A 130 18.58 -5.97 29.07
N LEU A 131 17.33 -5.82 28.63
CA LEU A 131 16.20 -6.59 29.15
C LEU A 131 16.39 -8.11 28.93
N LEU A 132 16.82 -8.50 27.73
CA LEU A 132 17.10 -9.90 27.42
C LEU A 132 18.27 -10.45 28.23
N ALA A 133 19.36 -9.69 28.39
CA ALA A 133 20.50 -10.09 29.22
C ALA A 133 20.09 -10.26 30.69
N GLY A 134 19.26 -9.36 31.21
CA GLY A 134 18.70 -9.47 32.56
C GLY A 134 17.81 -10.72 32.71
N LEU A 135 16.93 -10.98 31.74
CA LEU A 135 16.08 -12.18 31.75
C LEU A 135 16.92 -13.46 31.71
N VAL A 136 17.96 -13.53 30.88
CA VAL A 136 18.90 -14.67 30.85
C VAL A 136 19.62 -14.82 32.18
N ALA A 137 20.14 -13.74 32.77
CA ALA A 137 20.80 -13.78 34.07
C ALA A 137 19.85 -14.28 35.17
N MET A 138 18.59 -13.82 35.17
CA MET A 138 17.57 -14.29 36.12
C MET A 138 17.19 -15.75 35.89
N LEU A 139 17.18 -16.25 34.65
CA LEU A 139 16.95 -17.67 34.37
C LEU A 139 18.11 -18.53 34.86
N VAL A 140 19.36 -18.11 34.62
CA VAL A 140 20.56 -18.84 35.08
C VAL A 140 20.66 -18.80 36.61
N TRP A 141 20.57 -17.62 37.21
CA TRP A 141 20.67 -17.46 38.67
C TRP A 141 19.44 -17.98 39.42
N GLY A 142 18.25 -17.83 38.83
CA GLY A 142 17.01 -18.40 39.35
C GLY A 142 16.97 -19.92 39.24
N SER A 143 17.62 -20.51 38.23
CA SER A 143 17.82 -21.96 38.17
C SER A 143 18.75 -22.47 39.28
N ASP A 144 19.75 -21.68 39.70
CA ASP A 144 20.58 -22.01 40.88
C ASP A 144 19.82 -21.85 42.20
N ALA A 145 18.93 -20.86 42.32
CA ALA A 145 18.06 -20.69 43.50
C ALA A 145 16.98 -21.79 43.62
N CYS A 146 16.53 -22.36 42.51
CA CYS A 146 15.70 -23.58 42.50
C CYS A 146 16.52 -24.88 42.60
N SER A 147 17.83 -24.82 42.42
CA SER A 147 18.77 -25.94 42.63
C SER A 147 19.47 -25.86 43.99
N GLY A 148 18.77 -25.34 44.99
CA GLY A 148 19.23 -25.17 46.36
C GLY A 148 18.53 -26.06 47.39
N SER A 149 18.26 -27.34 47.06
CA SER A 149 18.09 -28.38 48.08
C SER A 149 19.11 -29.49 47.86
N SER A 150 20.21 -29.41 48.61
CA SER A 150 21.14 -30.48 48.98
C SER A 150 20.42 -31.82 49.22
N THR A 151 20.89 -33.00 48.81
CA THR A 151 22.24 -33.57 48.93
C THR A 151 22.39 -34.77 47.98
N PHE A 152 23.28 -34.73 46.98
CA PHE A 152 23.88 -35.96 46.46
C PHE A 152 25.27 -36.05 47.06
N ASN A 153 25.38 -36.86 48.12
CA ASN A 153 26.65 -37.12 48.77
C ASN A 153 27.67 -37.57 47.71
N LYS A 154 28.87 -37.00 47.83
CA LYS A 154 30.15 -37.59 47.40
C LYS A 154 30.01 -39.13 47.34
N PRO A 155 30.46 -39.84 46.28
CA PRO A 155 30.54 -41.29 46.37
C PRO A 155 31.55 -41.60 47.47
N GLU A 156 31.03 -41.82 48.67
CA GLU A 156 31.75 -42.46 49.75
C GLU A 156 32.11 -43.83 49.20
N ALA A 157 33.40 -44.14 49.18
CA ALA A 157 33.89 -45.45 48.79
C ALA A 157 33.11 -46.47 49.63
N VAL A 158 32.20 -47.21 48.97
CA VAL A 158 31.41 -48.24 49.61
C VAL A 158 32.39 -49.29 50.11
N THR A 159 32.71 -49.25 51.41
CA THR A 159 33.27 -50.40 52.10
C THR A 159 32.17 -51.46 52.10
N VAL A 160 32.28 -52.39 51.15
CA VAL A 160 31.42 -53.56 51.04
C VAL A 160 31.46 -54.29 52.38
N ARG A 161 30.36 -54.20 53.15
CA ARG A 161 30.19 -54.98 54.36
C ARG A 161 30.04 -56.44 53.94
N ARG A 162 31.05 -57.26 54.23
CA ARG A 162 31.08 -58.69 53.89
C ARG A 162 29.97 -59.39 54.66
N TYR A 163 28.85 -59.67 54.01
CA TYR A 163 27.78 -60.50 54.58
C TYR A 163 28.19 -61.96 54.46
N ASN A 164 28.30 -62.66 55.58
CA ASN A 164 28.41 -64.11 55.61
C ASN A 164 27.02 -64.69 55.34
N THR A 165 26.87 -65.37 54.22
CA THR A 165 25.65 -66.10 53.88
C THR A 165 25.54 -67.32 54.79
N HIS A 166 24.57 -67.33 55.69
CA HIS A 166 24.23 -68.55 56.43
C HIS A 166 23.55 -69.51 55.45
N HIS A 167 24.20 -70.62 55.14
CA HIS A 167 23.63 -71.69 54.35
C HIS A 167 22.45 -72.30 55.13
N ALA A 168 21.22 -72.04 54.66
CA ALA A 168 20.06 -72.82 55.07
C ALA A 168 20.13 -74.15 54.32
N TYR A 169 20.31 -75.26 55.05
CA TYR A 169 20.17 -76.58 54.47
C TYR A 169 18.70 -76.86 54.20
N ASP A 170 18.39 -77.22 52.95
CA ASP A 170 17.11 -77.82 52.60
C ASP A 170 17.00 -79.17 53.31
N GLN A 171 16.08 -79.25 54.27
CA GLN A 171 15.76 -80.46 54.98
C GLN A 171 14.79 -81.28 54.11
N PRO A 172 15.14 -82.49 53.66
CA PRO A 172 14.25 -83.27 52.82
C PRO A 172 13.05 -83.79 53.63
N ALA A 173 11.84 -83.56 53.14
CA ALA A 173 10.66 -84.23 53.65
C ALA A 173 10.63 -85.69 53.16
N ALA A 174 10.87 -86.64 54.07
CA ALA A 174 10.53 -88.05 53.91
C ALA A 174 9.65 -88.44 55.12
N ARG A 175 8.32 -88.47 54.93
CA ARG A 175 7.46 -89.63 54.61
C ARG A 175 7.37 -90.65 55.76
N LEU A 176 6.19 -90.64 56.40
CA LEU A 176 5.46 -91.68 57.18
C LEU A 176 6.28 -92.55 58.14
#